data_AF-A0AAD9BVE4-F1
#
_entry.id   AF-A0AAD9BVE4-F1
#
_cell.length_a   1.000
_cell.length_b   1.000
_cell.length_c   1.000
_cell.angle_alpha   90.00
_cell.angle_beta   90.00
_cell.angle_gamma   90.00
#
_symmetry.space_group_name_H-M   'P 1'
#
loop_
_entity.id
_entity.type
_entity.pdbx_description
1 polymer ?
#
loop_
_entity_poly.entity_id
_entity_poly.type
_entity_poly.pdbx_seq_one_letter_code
_entity_poly.pdbx_strand_id
1 'polypeptide(L)'
;MTVQEVKTRRAELKMAVMLANHNLPLAVTDHLGPLMKECFKDSPTAQDYKCARTKTSCLINKVLAPHYQNALVMLMRENPYTTITDGSNDTGREKMNYNAAVSHFDLEDVVVDVGFWFKGSTNRKGFLAEFCELFESEYLEVLQHASVRWLSLETCVTRILRLYEPLASYFQSTEGNQPRLKRLQGAFSDPMTEVYLLFYQSTIPAFTSLNLLFQRQHPSIFLLQDEMITFIRKLCSKFLLPTVLQTHLKPQDIPYVDKENHLPGYKLNVGFITRVRLNHLLDAGDITAQKVELFHTASLNFFVKAVEFLDVRQRAECGVEDALYFVDRYAHLLPYHSPQDHDSLGEEFLDYQTMPVPILEADPDIEGFWANMASLKHKVTGVGRFDRLSTVAKLVLVLPHSNADAEQRKSNTAPCREEERESIYMCVSG
;
A
#
# COMPACT_ATOMS: atom_id res chain seq x y z
N MET A 1 -47.14 5.32 -12.67
CA MET A 1 -46.59 5.51 -11.31
C MET A 1 -47.19 6.77 -10.73
N THR A 2 -47.72 6.70 -9.52
CA THR A 2 -48.23 7.88 -8.83
C THR A 2 -47.06 8.77 -8.36
N VAL A 3 -47.33 10.06 -8.13
CA VAL A 3 -46.31 10.99 -7.59
C VAL A 3 -45.77 10.48 -6.25
N GLN A 4 -46.61 9.85 -5.44
CA GLN A 4 -46.24 9.29 -4.15
C GLN A 4 -45.31 8.08 -4.30
N GLU A 5 -45.60 7.16 -5.23
CA GLU A 5 -44.73 6.02 -5.52
C GLU A 5 -43.32 6.44 -5.99
N VAL A 6 -43.22 7.50 -6.80
CA VAL A 6 -41.91 8.06 -7.22
C VAL A 6 -41.12 8.55 -6.01
N LYS A 7 -41.77 9.28 -5.10
CA LYS A 7 -41.14 9.81 -3.88
C LYS A 7 -40.64 8.69 -2.97
N THR A 8 -41.45 7.65 -2.76
CA THR A 8 -41.07 6.48 -1.96
C THR A 8 -39.89 5.74 -2.57
N ARG A 9 -39.92 5.42 -3.88
CA ARG A 9 -38.78 4.75 -4.54
C ARG A 9 -37.49 5.56 -4.49
N ARG A 10 -37.57 6.89 -4.63
CA ARG A 10 -36.42 7.78 -4.50
C ARG A 10 -35.84 7.76 -3.09
N ALA A 11 -36.69 7.72 -2.06
CA ALA A 11 -36.23 7.59 -0.67
C ALA A 11 -35.50 6.25 -0.47
N GLU A 12 -36.08 5.15 -0.93
CA GLU A 12 -35.46 3.81 -0.84
C GLU A 12 -34.10 3.75 -1.56
N LEU A 13 -33.98 4.37 -2.75
CA LEU A 13 -32.72 4.44 -3.49
C LEU A 13 -31.67 5.26 -2.75
N LYS A 14 -32.04 6.43 -2.20
CA LYS A 14 -31.13 7.28 -1.42
C LYS A 14 -30.62 6.56 -0.17
N MET A 15 -31.48 5.79 0.48
CA MET A 15 -31.07 4.98 1.64
C MET A 15 -30.12 3.85 1.24
N ALA A 16 -30.38 3.17 0.12
CA ALA A 16 -29.46 2.16 -0.41
C ALA A 16 -28.07 2.75 -0.72
N VAL A 17 -28.02 3.95 -1.32
CA VAL A 17 -26.77 4.68 -1.57
C VAL A 17 -26.07 5.04 -0.25
N MET A 18 -26.81 5.54 0.75
CA MET A 18 -26.24 5.91 2.05
C MET A 18 -25.62 4.72 2.77
N LEU A 19 -26.27 3.55 2.76
CA LEU A 19 -25.74 2.33 3.35
C LEU A 19 -24.47 1.84 2.65
N ALA A 20 -24.47 1.87 1.31
CA ALA A 20 -23.29 1.53 0.52
C ALA A 20 -22.14 2.52 0.76
N ASN A 21 -22.44 3.81 0.88
CA ASN A 21 -21.45 4.87 1.06
C ASN A 21 -20.77 4.90 2.44
N HIS A 22 -21.29 4.17 3.42
CA HIS A 22 -20.76 4.14 4.78
C HIS A 22 -20.42 2.72 5.24
N ASN A 23 -20.40 1.75 4.31
CA ASN A 23 -20.15 0.34 4.59
C ASN A 23 -21.01 -0.20 5.75
N LEU A 24 -22.28 0.20 5.82
CA LEU A 24 -23.17 -0.19 6.90
C LEU A 24 -23.75 -1.59 6.64
N PRO A 25 -23.82 -2.47 7.67
CA PRO A 25 -24.44 -3.78 7.50
C PRO A 25 -25.87 -3.66 6.96
N LEU A 26 -26.18 -4.37 5.88
CA LEU A 26 -27.53 -4.33 5.28
C LEU A 26 -28.62 -4.82 6.24
N ALA A 27 -28.26 -5.57 7.28
CA ALA A 27 -29.14 -5.96 8.37
C ALA A 27 -29.78 -4.75 9.10
N VAL A 28 -29.12 -3.59 9.10
CA VAL A 28 -29.66 -2.35 9.69
C VAL A 28 -30.99 -1.95 9.02
N THR A 29 -31.17 -2.26 7.74
CA THR A 29 -32.40 -1.88 6.99
C THR A 29 -33.67 -2.58 7.47
N ASP A 30 -33.53 -3.74 8.11
CA ASP A 30 -34.68 -4.49 8.64
C ASP A 30 -35.33 -3.76 9.81
N HIS A 31 -34.55 -2.96 10.54
CA HIS A 31 -35.02 -2.14 11.66
C HIS A 31 -35.34 -0.70 11.24
N LEU A 32 -34.74 -0.24 10.16
CA LEU A 32 -34.84 1.15 9.70
C LEU A 32 -36.23 1.50 9.16
N GLY A 33 -36.86 0.59 8.42
CA GLY A 33 -38.21 0.80 7.90
C GLY A 33 -39.24 1.03 9.01
N PRO A 34 -39.35 0.14 10.00
CA PRO A 34 -40.20 0.33 11.17
C PRO A 34 -39.90 1.64 11.92
N LEU A 35 -38.61 1.93 12.16
CA LEU A 35 -38.19 3.14 12.87
C LEU A 35 -38.63 4.42 12.13
N MET A 36 -38.47 4.48 10.81
CA MET A 36 -38.92 5.63 10.01
C MET A 36 -40.43 5.86 10.11
N LYS A 37 -41.22 4.78 10.16
CA LYS A 37 -42.69 4.89 10.30
C LYS A 37 -43.09 5.41 11.66
N GLU A 38 -42.36 5.02 12.70
CA GLU A 38 -42.61 5.45 14.07
C GLU A 38 -42.20 6.92 14.29
N CYS A 39 -41.01 7.30 13.82
CA CYS A 39 -40.49 8.66 13.97
C CYS A 39 -41.20 9.69 13.08
N PHE A 40 -41.70 9.28 11.90
CA PHE A 40 -42.27 10.18 10.88
C PHE A 40 -43.70 9.76 10.50
N LYS A 41 -44.63 9.83 11.46
CA LYS A 41 -46.03 9.39 11.30
C LYS A 41 -46.82 10.22 10.29
N ASP A 42 -46.47 11.49 10.13
CA ASP A 42 -47.10 12.47 9.24
C ASP A 42 -46.60 12.38 7.79
N SER A 43 -45.53 11.63 7.52
CA SER A 43 -44.92 11.51 6.19
C SER A 43 -45.47 10.31 5.43
N PRO A 44 -46.28 10.50 4.36
CA PRO A 44 -46.77 9.39 3.54
C PRO A 44 -45.61 8.56 2.95
N THR A 45 -44.49 9.22 2.65
CA THR A 45 -43.28 8.57 2.11
C THR A 45 -42.63 7.63 3.13
N ALA A 46 -42.61 8.02 4.41
CA ALA A 46 -42.09 7.15 5.47
C ALA A 46 -43.03 5.97 5.72
N GLN A 47 -44.34 6.21 5.72
CA GLN A 47 -45.35 5.15 5.88
C GLN A 47 -45.31 4.13 4.75
N ASP A 48 -45.05 4.59 3.52
CA ASP A 48 -44.93 3.74 2.33
C ASP A 48 -43.54 3.09 2.17
N TYR A 49 -42.56 3.43 3.01
CA TYR A 49 -41.22 2.87 2.94
C TYR A 49 -41.25 1.35 3.20
N LYS A 50 -40.72 0.55 2.26
CA LYS A 50 -40.76 -0.93 2.30
C LYS A 50 -39.40 -1.56 1.98
N CYS A 51 -38.31 -0.79 2.07
CA CYS A 51 -36.98 -1.27 1.73
C CYS A 51 -36.30 -1.91 2.94
N ALA A 52 -36.33 -3.24 2.99
CA ALA A 52 -35.58 -4.09 3.91
C ALA A 52 -34.37 -4.73 3.21
N ARG A 53 -33.69 -5.68 3.85
CA ARG A 53 -32.40 -6.23 3.39
C ARG A 53 -32.40 -6.71 1.95
N THR A 54 -33.37 -7.55 1.57
CA THR A 54 -33.44 -8.15 0.23
C THR A 54 -33.62 -7.07 -0.85
N LYS A 55 -34.56 -6.14 -0.62
CA LYS A 55 -34.84 -5.07 -1.58
C LYS A 55 -33.65 -4.10 -1.68
N THR A 56 -33.01 -3.78 -0.57
CA THR A 56 -31.80 -2.94 -0.54
C THR A 56 -30.65 -3.60 -1.31
N SER A 57 -30.41 -4.89 -1.09
CA SER A 57 -29.41 -5.66 -1.84
C SER A 57 -29.70 -5.67 -3.33
N CYS A 58 -30.96 -5.88 -3.74
CA CYS A 58 -31.34 -5.80 -5.15
C CYS A 58 -31.12 -4.40 -5.74
N LEU A 59 -31.45 -3.33 -5.01
CA LEU A 59 -31.21 -1.95 -5.46
C LEU A 59 -29.72 -1.68 -5.67
N ILE A 60 -28.86 -2.14 -4.75
CA ILE A 60 -27.42 -1.99 -4.87
C ILE A 60 -26.89 -2.79 -6.06
N ASN A 61 -27.15 -4.10 -6.08
CA ASN A 61 -26.50 -5.02 -7.01
C ASN A 61 -27.08 -5.01 -8.43
N LYS A 62 -28.38 -4.71 -8.58
CA LYS A 62 -29.08 -4.82 -9.86
C LYS A 62 -29.44 -3.46 -10.47
N VAL A 63 -29.36 -2.38 -9.72
CA VAL A 63 -29.70 -1.02 -10.21
C VAL A 63 -28.49 -0.10 -10.12
N LEU A 64 -27.96 0.13 -8.92
CA LEU A 64 -26.87 1.08 -8.72
C LEU A 64 -25.56 0.60 -9.35
N ALA A 65 -25.14 -0.64 -9.09
CA ALA A 65 -23.88 -1.17 -9.62
C ALA A 65 -23.85 -1.17 -11.17
N PRO A 66 -24.86 -1.69 -11.89
CA PRO A 66 -24.87 -1.62 -13.36
C PRO A 66 -24.94 -0.19 -13.89
N HIS A 67 -25.66 0.72 -13.21
CA HIS A 67 -25.74 2.12 -13.61
C HIS A 67 -24.37 2.80 -13.55
N TYR A 68 -23.66 2.67 -12.43
CA TYR A 68 -22.33 3.25 -12.28
C TYR A 68 -21.29 2.56 -13.19
N GLN A 69 -21.39 1.25 -13.41
CA GLN A 69 -20.53 0.53 -14.34
C GLN A 69 -20.73 1.01 -15.79
N ASN A 70 -21.97 1.19 -16.24
CA ASN A 70 -22.25 1.70 -17.59
C ASN A 70 -21.82 3.16 -17.74
N ALA A 71 -22.06 4.01 -16.73
CA ALA A 71 -21.61 5.38 -16.73
C ALA A 71 -20.08 5.47 -16.82
N LEU A 72 -19.37 4.61 -16.09
CA LEU A 72 -17.93 4.46 -16.19
C LEU A 72 -17.52 4.06 -17.60
N VAL A 73 -18.08 2.99 -18.17
CA VAL A 73 -17.74 2.51 -19.52
C VAL A 73 -17.93 3.60 -20.58
N MET A 74 -18.99 4.40 -20.48
CA MET A 74 -19.21 5.54 -21.38
C MET A 74 -18.13 6.61 -21.20
N LEU A 75 -17.81 6.94 -19.95
CA LEU A 75 -16.72 7.85 -19.62
C LEU A 75 -15.40 7.37 -20.25
N MET A 76 -15.10 6.06 -20.15
CA MET A 76 -13.86 5.44 -20.66
C MET A 76 -13.74 5.50 -22.18
N ARG A 77 -14.87 5.54 -22.89
CA ARG A 77 -14.92 5.61 -24.36
C ARG A 77 -14.73 7.02 -24.90
N GLU A 78 -15.18 8.03 -24.15
CA GLU A 78 -15.21 9.43 -24.60
C GLU A 78 -14.00 10.24 -24.11
N ASN A 79 -13.24 9.73 -23.14
CA ASN A 79 -12.08 10.41 -22.58
C ASN A 79 -10.84 9.50 -22.67
N PRO A 80 -9.65 10.03 -23.00
CA PRO A 80 -8.42 9.25 -23.09
C PRO A 80 -8.00 8.61 -21.75
N TYR A 81 -8.56 9.10 -20.64
CA TYR A 81 -8.31 8.59 -19.29
C TYR A 81 -9.60 8.66 -18.48
N THR A 82 -9.88 7.61 -17.72
CA THR A 82 -11.02 7.59 -16.78
C THR A 82 -10.69 6.90 -15.49
N THR A 83 -10.88 7.63 -14.41
CA THR A 83 -10.42 7.30 -13.06
C THR A 83 -11.41 6.42 -12.30
N ILE A 84 -11.03 5.16 -12.07
CA ILE A 84 -11.54 4.26 -11.04
C ILE A 84 -10.37 3.46 -10.49
N THR A 85 -10.35 3.20 -9.17
CA THR A 85 -10.16 1.84 -8.58
C THR A 85 -9.59 1.88 -7.18
N ASP A 86 -10.34 1.40 -6.17
CA ASP A 86 -10.00 0.50 -5.03
C ASP A 86 -8.60 0.53 -4.33
N GLY A 87 -8.61 0.51 -3.00
CA GLY A 87 -7.53 0.91 -2.10
C GLY A 87 -7.75 0.19 -0.78
N SER A 88 -7.46 -1.10 -0.82
CA SER A 88 -7.55 -2.00 0.32
C SER A 88 -6.16 -2.56 0.56
N ASN A 89 -5.32 -1.69 1.15
CA ASN A 89 -4.01 -1.85 1.82
C ASN A 89 -3.58 -3.19 2.46
N ASP A 90 -4.38 -4.26 2.46
CA ASP A 90 -4.42 -5.31 3.51
C ASP A 90 -3.12 -6.12 3.68
N THR A 91 -2.12 -5.91 2.82
CA THR A 91 -0.79 -6.55 2.91
C THR A 91 0.30 -5.71 3.60
N GLY A 92 0.02 -4.45 3.96
CA GLY A 92 1.01 -3.53 4.54
C GLY A 92 1.69 -4.03 5.82
N ARG A 93 1.02 -4.90 6.59
CA ARG A 93 1.55 -5.50 7.83
C ARG A 93 2.69 -6.50 7.58
N GLU A 94 2.61 -7.32 6.54
CA GLU A 94 3.65 -8.31 6.25
C GLU A 94 4.90 -7.64 5.65
N LYS A 95 4.69 -6.56 4.87
CA LYS A 95 5.74 -5.79 4.17
C LYS A 95 6.64 -4.96 5.08
N MET A 96 6.21 -4.64 6.31
CA MET A 96 6.95 -3.73 7.21
C MET A 96 7.61 -4.43 8.40
N ASN A 97 7.26 -5.70 8.63
CA ASN A 97 7.64 -6.44 9.83
C ASN A 97 8.90 -7.30 9.70
N TYR A 98 9.69 -7.14 8.63
CA TYR A 98 10.92 -7.91 8.41
C TYR A 98 11.97 -7.68 9.51
N ASN A 99 11.94 -6.52 10.19
CA ASN A 99 12.77 -6.28 11.36
C ASN A 99 12.30 -7.08 12.58
N ALA A 100 11.00 -7.30 12.79
CA ALA A 100 10.50 -7.98 13.99
C ALA A 100 10.87 -9.46 14.02
N ALA A 101 11.06 -10.10 12.87
CA ALA A 101 11.50 -11.50 12.81
C ALA A 101 12.89 -11.70 13.44
N VAL A 102 13.76 -10.67 13.39
CA VAL A 102 15.13 -10.73 13.92
C VAL A 102 15.28 -9.99 15.24
N SER A 103 14.72 -8.79 15.34
CA SER A 103 14.87 -7.92 16.51
C SER A 103 13.75 -8.03 17.53
N HIS A 104 12.64 -8.71 17.19
CA HIS A 104 11.39 -8.68 17.95
C HIS A 104 10.79 -7.27 18.15
N PHE A 105 11.28 -6.28 17.41
CA PHE A 105 10.73 -4.93 17.38
C PHE A 105 9.79 -4.77 16.18
N ASP A 106 8.50 -4.61 16.46
CA ASP A 106 7.47 -4.29 15.48
C ASP A 106 7.11 -2.80 15.60
N LEU A 107 7.50 -2.04 14.57
CA LEU A 107 7.24 -0.61 14.51
C LEU A 107 5.74 -0.29 14.48
N GLU A 108 4.97 -1.03 13.70
CA GLU A 108 3.57 -0.75 13.48
C GLU A 108 2.79 -1.00 14.78
N ASP A 109 3.10 -2.08 15.50
CA ASP A 109 2.51 -2.38 16.80
C ASP A 109 2.75 -1.26 17.82
N VAL A 110 3.98 -0.74 17.92
CA VAL A 110 4.30 0.38 18.83
C VAL A 110 3.49 1.62 18.45
N VAL A 111 3.49 1.99 17.17
CA VAL A 111 2.80 3.19 16.69
C VAL A 111 1.28 3.08 16.89
N VAL A 112 0.71 1.92 16.56
CA VAL A 112 -0.72 1.62 16.71
C VAL A 112 -1.12 1.64 18.18
N ASP A 113 -0.35 0.99 19.06
CA ASP A 113 -0.66 0.97 20.49
C ASP A 113 -0.56 2.36 21.11
N VAL A 114 0.46 3.16 20.76
CA VAL A 114 0.56 4.56 21.22
C VAL A 114 -0.67 5.36 20.77
N GLY A 115 -1.02 5.30 19.48
CA GLY A 115 -2.19 6.01 18.94
C GLY A 115 -3.50 5.61 19.60
N PHE A 116 -3.74 4.31 19.78
CA PHE A 116 -4.97 3.80 20.41
C PHE A 116 -5.00 3.99 21.93
N TRP A 117 -3.85 4.13 22.60
CA TRP A 117 -3.83 4.43 24.03
C TRP A 117 -4.44 5.81 24.33
N PHE A 118 -4.11 6.82 23.52
CA PHE A 118 -4.61 8.18 23.70
C PHE A 118 -5.92 8.47 22.94
N LYS A 119 -6.38 7.55 22.08
CA LYS A 119 -7.63 7.69 21.32
C LYS A 119 -8.83 7.91 22.24
N GLY A 120 -9.48 9.07 22.07
CA GLY A 120 -10.73 9.41 22.74
C GLY A 120 -10.63 9.66 24.25
N SER A 121 -9.43 9.66 24.84
CA SER A 121 -9.25 9.88 26.28
C SER A 121 -8.67 11.27 26.57
N THR A 122 -9.52 12.20 26.97
CA THR A 122 -9.10 13.55 27.39
C THR A 122 -8.18 13.50 28.61
N ASN A 123 -8.47 12.63 29.58
CA ASN A 123 -7.64 12.48 30.78
C ASN A 123 -6.22 12.02 30.44
N ARG A 124 -6.05 10.97 29.63
CA ARG A 124 -4.71 10.50 29.24
C ARG A 124 -3.91 11.55 28.47
N LYS A 125 -4.58 12.30 27.59
CA LYS A 125 -3.97 13.42 26.86
C LYS A 125 -3.55 14.55 27.81
N GLY A 126 -4.38 14.88 28.80
CA GLY A 126 -4.07 15.88 29.84
C GLY A 126 -2.85 15.49 30.67
N PHE A 127 -2.81 14.25 31.18
CA PHE A 127 -1.64 13.75 31.90
C PHE A 127 -0.37 13.78 31.04
N LEU A 128 -0.43 13.36 29.77
CA LEU A 128 0.74 13.46 28.90
C LEU A 128 1.22 14.91 28.72
N ALA A 129 0.32 15.90 28.70
CA ALA A 129 0.69 17.31 28.63
C ALA A 129 1.48 17.78 29.86
N GLU A 130 1.13 17.30 31.06
CA GLU A 130 1.90 17.57 32.29
C GLU A 130 3.34 17.03 32.19
N PHE A 131 3.52 15.84 31.61
CA PHE A 131 4.87 15.32 31.31
C PHE A 131 5.58 16.16 30.24
N CYS A 132 4.88 16.63 29.21
CA CYS A 132 5.49 17.52 28.21
C CYS A 132 6.01 18.81 28.87
N GLU A 133 5.25 19.41 29.78
CA GLU A 133 5.69 20.57 30.56
C GLU A 133 6.90 20.25 31.43
N LEU A 134 6.92 19.09 32.11
CA LEU A 134 8.04 18.65 32.95
C LEU A 134 9.35 18.50 32.16
N PHE A 135 9.28 18.00 30.93
CA PHE A 135 10.43 17.80 30.04
C PHE A 135 10.69 19.00 29.12
N GLU A 136 10.11 20.17 29.39
CA GLU A 136 10.23 21.39 28.57
C GLU A 136 9.98 21.14 27.07
N SER A 137 9.08 20.21 26.77
CA SER A 137 8.77 19.73 25.43
C SER A 137 7.44 20.33 24.95
N GLU A 138 7.39 20.73 23.68
CA GLU A 138 6.13 21.17 23.06
C GLU A 138 5.14 20.01 23.03
N TYR A 139 3.96 20.18 23.65
CA TYR A 139 2.90 19.20 23.53
C TYR A 139 2.43 19.09 22.07
N LEU A 140 2.40 17.86 21.57
CA LEU A 140 1.87 17.54 20.25
C LEU A 140 0.82 16.45 20.40
N GLU A 141 -0.31 16.59 19.71
CA GLU A 141 -1.34 15.55 19.76
C GLU A 141 -0.77 14.21 19.24
N VAL A 142 -0.97 13.13 19.98
CA VAL A 142 -0.55 11.80 19.50
C VAL A 142 -1.37 11.42 18.28
N LEU A 143 -0.68 11.12 17.17
CA LEU A 143 -1.30 10.77 15.91
C LEU A 143 -1.74 9.31 15.89
N GLN A 144 -2.85 9.04 15.23
CA GLN A 144 -3.26 7.67 14.93
C GLN A 144 -2.70 7.26 13.58
N HIS A 145 -2.02 6.13 13.58
CA HIS A 145 -1.74 5.40 12.36
C HIS A 145 -2.95 4.57 11.99
N ALA A 146 -3.49 4.80 10.79
CA ALA A 146 -4.26 3.78 10.12
C ALA A 146 -3.23 2.83 9.50
N SER A 147 -3.22 1.57 9.96
CA SER A 147 -2.43 0.49 9.35
C SER A 147 -2.55 0.63 7.83
N VAL A 148 -1.45 0.51 7.09
CA VAL A 148 -1.37 0.51 5.61
C VAL A 148 -0.94 1.80 4.88
N ARG A 149 -0.40 2.83 5.55
CA ARG A 149 0.13 4.05 4.86
C ARG A 149 1.49 4.54 5.36
N TRP A 150 2.54 4.35 4.56
CA TRP A 150 3.92 4.84 4.80
C TRP A 150 3.99 6.32 5.19
N LEU A 151 3.20 7.18 4.54
CA LEU A 151 3.12 8.62 4.84
C LEU A 151 2.65 8.90 6.29
N SER A 152 1.62 8.19 6.73
CA SER A 152 1.10 8.34 8.09
C SER A 152 2.07 7.77 9.11
N LEU A 153 2.79 6.70 8.77
CA LEU A 153 3.80 6.09 9.61
C LEU A 153 4.99 7.04 9.84
N GLU A 154 5.53 7.65 8.78
CA GLU A 154 6.61 8.66 8.91
C GLU A 154 6.23 9.76 9.90
N THR A 155 5.00 10.27 9.75
CA THR A 155 4.47 11.34 10.59
C THR A 155 4.29 10.86 12.03
N CYS A 156 3.80 9.63 12.25
CA CYS A 156 3.62 9.06 13.59
C CYS A 156 4.96 8.77 14.28
N VAL A 157 5.93 8.18 13.58
CA VAL A 157 7.27 7.91 14.12
C VAL A 157 7.96 9.21 14.52
N THR A 158 7.91 10.22 13.64
CA THR A 158 8.44 11.56 13.94
C THR A 158 7.74 12.18 15.15
N ARG A 159 6.41 12.01 15.27
CA ARG A 159 5.64 12.50 16.42
C ARG A 159 6.05 11.80 17.72
N ILE A 160 6.20 10.48 17.70
CA ILE A 160 6.61 9.70 18.87
C ILE A 160 8.02 10.09 19.31
N LEU A 161 8.96 10.26 18.37
CA LEU A 161 10.32 10.70 18.69
C LEU A 161 10.36 12.11 19.30
N ARG A 162 9.53 13.05 18.80
CA ARG A 162 9.41 14.39 19.41
C ARG A 162 8.85 14.37 20.83
N LEU A 163 8.09 13.33 21.17
CA LEU A 163 7.48 13.13 22.49
C LEU A 163 8.16 12.00 23.28
N TYR A 164 9.35 11.55 22.88
CA TYR A 164 9.90 10.29 23.37
C TYR A 164 10.11 10.30 24.89
N GLU A 165 10.78 11.32 25.42
CA GLU A 165 11.03 11.48 26.86
C GLU A 165 9.73 11.64 27.67
N PRO A 166 8.79 12.54 27.31
CA PRO A 166 7.48 12.58 27.95
C PRO A 166 6.71 11.25 27.92
N LEU A 167 6.71 10.55 26.78
CA LEU A 167 5.99 9.27 26.63
C LEU A 167 6.64 8.18 27.48
N ALA A 168 7.97 8.09 27.47
CA ALA A 168 8.70 7.12 28.27
C ALA A 168 8.38 7.30 29.75
N SER A 169 8.50 8.52 30.26
CA SER A 169 8.18 8.84 31.66
C SER A 169 6.70 8.62 32.01
N TYR A 170 5.80 9.02 31.10
CA TYR A 170 4.36 8.82 31.26
C TYR A 170 4.01 7.33 31.40
N PHE A 171 4.50 6.46 30.51
CA PHE A 171 4.17 5.04 30.56
C PHE A 171 4.75 4.35 31.80
N GLN A 172 5.97 4.72 32.21
CA GLN A 172 6.59 4.20 33.44
C GLN A 172 5.83 4.62 34.70
N SER A 173 5.26 5.83 34.71
CA SER A 173 4.51 6.36 35.85
C SER A 173 3.04 5.94 35.85
N THR A 174 2.54 5.37 34.75
CA THR A 174 1.12 5.01 34.62
C THR A 174 0.86 3.63 35.21
N GLU A 175 0.02 3.56 36.24
CA GLU A 175 -0.43 2.29 36.80
C GLU A 175 -1.63 1.69 36.05
N GLY A 176 -1.63 0.37 35.90
CA GLY A 176 -2.78 -0.35 35.33
C GLY A 176 -2.43 -1.74 34.83
N ASN A 177 -3.46 -2.56 34.60
CA ASN A 177 -3.29 -3.94 34.15
C ASN A 177 -3.74 -4.15 32.68
N GLN A 178 -3.96 -3.07 31.92
CA GLN A 178 -4.39 -3.16 30.53
C GLN A 178 -3.27 -3.78 29.67
N PRO A 179 -3.54 -4.80 28.83
CA PRO A 179 -2.51 -5.45 28.02
C PRO A 179 -1.70 -4.48 27.15
N ARG A 180 -2.38 -3.49 26.55
CA ARG A 180 -1.73 -2.41 25.77
C ARG A 180 -0.76 -1.59 26.61
N LEU A 181 -1.14 -1.23 27.84
CA LEU A 181 -0.26 -0.50 28.74
C LEU A 181 1.01 -1.30 29.04
N LYS A 182 0.89 -2.60 29.31
CA LYS A 182 2.05 -3.47 29.56
C LYS A 182 2.99 -3.56 28.37
N ARG A 183 2.45 -3.65 27.15
CA ARG A 183 3.25 -3.63 25.92
C ARG A 183 3.98 -2.29 25.76
N LEU A 184 3.29 -1.18 25.97
CA LEU A 184 3.88 0.16 25.89
C LEU A 184 4.93 0.38 26.98
N GLN A 185 4.68 -0.05 28.21
CA GLN A 185 5.67 -0.04 29.29
C GLN A 185 6.90 -0.86 28.91
N GLY A 186 6.71 -2.08 28.40
CA GLY A 186 7.81 -2.93 27.92
C GLY A 186 8.62 -2.26 26.81
N ALA A 187 7.95 -1.71 25.79
CA ALA A 187 8.58 -1.02 24.67
C ALA A 187 9.39 0.20 25.13
N PHE A 188 8.79 1.10 25.92
CA PHE A 188 9.47 2.31 26.39
C PHE A 188 10.44 2.06 27.58
N SER A 189 10.54 0.82 28.08
CA SER A 189 11.61 0.40 29.00
C SER A 189 12.86 -0.09 28.28
N ASP A 190 12.74 -0.59 27.05
CA ASP A 190 13.89 -1.09 26.29
C ASP A 190 14.63 0.08 25.62
N PRO A 191 15.91 0.33 25.96
CA PRO A 191 16.70 1.38 25.33
C PRO A 191 16.83 1.23 23.80
N MET A 192 16.61 0.02 23.26
CA MET A 192 16.62 -0.21 21.81
C MET A 192 15.42 0.37 21.08
N THR A 193 14.29 0.64 21.75
CA THR A 193 13.08 1.18 21.11
C THR A 193 13.34 2.51 20.43
N GLU A 194 14.05 3.42 21.10
CA GLU A 194 14.44 4.70 20.52
C GLU A 194 15.34 4.52 19.29
N VAL A 195 16.30 3.59 19.39
CA VAL A 195 17.23 3.29 18.29
C VAL A 195 16.46 2.82 17.05
N TYR A 196 15.49 1.92 17.21
CA TYR A 196 14.67 1.47 16.09
C TYR A 196 13.81 2.61 15.53
N LEU A 197 13.17 3.43 16.37
CA LEU A 197 12.39 4.59 15.91
C LEU A 197 13.26 5.57 15.10
N LEU A 198 14.48 5.86 15.57
CA LEU A 198 15.45 6.71 14.87
C LEU A 198 15.89 6.09 13.53
N PHE A 199 16.15 4.78 13.50
CA PHE A 199 16.45 4.04 12.28
C PHE A 199 15.35 4.23 11.23
N TYR A 200 14.10 4.01 11.64
CA TYR A 200 12.94 4.16 10.76
C TYR A 200 12.70 5.61 10.34
N GLN A 201 12.87 6.59 11.23
CA GLN A 201 12.81 8.02 10.90
C GLN A 201 13.81 8.38 9.79
N SER A 202 15.01 7.79 9.81
CA SER A 202 16.04 8.05 8.80
C SER A 202 15.83 7.30 7.47
N THR A 203 14.98 6.27 7.48
CA THR A 203 14.85 5.32 6.37
C THR A 203 13.54 5.46 5.61
N ILE A 204 12.42 5.65 6.32
CA ILE A 204 11.08 5.85 5.74
C ILE A 204 11.03 6.99 4.70
N PRO A 205 11.70 8.15 4.88
CA PRO A 205 11.62 9.23 3.90
C PRO A 205 12.05 8.84 2.48
N ALA A 206 12.93 7.85 2.33
CA ALA A 206 13.30 7.33 1.02
C ALA A 206 12.09 6.70 0.31
N PHE A 207 11.26 5.96 1.04
CA PHE A 207 10.03 5.35 0.54
C PHE A 207 8.94 6.40 0.32
N THR A 208 8.87 7.43 1.16
CA THR A 208 7.92 8.54 1.01
C THR A 208 8.10 9.27 -0.32
N SER A 209 9.33 9.58 -0.73
CA SER A 209 9.60 10.22 -2.03
C SER A 209 9.06 9.38 -3.19
N LEU A 210 9.26 8.07 -3.17
CA LEU A 210 8.75 7.15 -4.19
C LEU A 210 7.22 7.04 -4.13
N ASN A 211 6.64 6.92 -2.93
CA ASN A 211 5.18 6.89 -2.75
C ASN A 211 4.50 8.15 -3.28
N LEU A 212 5.11 9.33 -3.11
CA LEU A 212 4.59 10.57 -3.66
C LEU A 212 4.59 10.59 -5.20
N LEU A 213 5.54 9.90 -5.84
CA LEU A 213 5.55 9.72 -7.30
C LEU A 213 4.38 8.83 -7.74
N PHE A 214 4.17 7.71 -7.04
CA PHE A 214 3.02 6.84 -7.29
C PHE A 214 1.67 7.52 -7.05
N GLN A 215 1.61 8.50 -6.15
CA GLN A 215 0.40 9.26 -5.81
C GLN A 215 0.08 10.45 -6.73
N ARG A 216 0.92 10.73 -7.73
CA ARG A 216 0.71 11.84 -8.67
C ARG A 216 -0.57 11.65 -9.48
N GLN A 217 -1.19 12.77 -9.85
CA GLN A 217 -2.45 12.79 -10.61
C GLN A 217 -2.27 12.51 -12.11
N HIS A 218 -1.03 12.57 -12.63
CA HIS A 218 -0.73 12.41 -14.05
C HIS A 218 0.08 11.12 -14.32
N PRO A 219 -0.17 10.41 -15.44
CA PRO A 219 0.66 9.28 -15.87
C PRO A 219 2.12 9.73 -15.93
N SER A 220 2.96 9.10 -15.11
CA SER A 220 4.37 9.44 -14.96
C SER A 220 5.26 8.24 -15.25
N ILE A 221 4.79 7.31 -16.09
CA ILE A 221 5.43 6.00 -16.27
C ILE A 221 6.85 6.13 -16.84
N PHE A 222 7.08 7.14 -17.68
CA PHE A 222 8.39 7.54 -18.19
C PHE A 222 9.34 8.10 -17.12
N LEU A 223 8.81 8.65 -16.02
CA LEU A 223 9.62 9.06 -14.85
C LEU A 223 9.80 7.91 -13.86
N LEU A 224 8.88 6.95 -13.88
CA LEU A 224 8.83 5.88 -12.89
C LEU A 224 10.05 4.98 -12.98
N GLN A 225 10.49 4.63 -14.20
CA GLN A 225 11.66 3.76 -14.38
C GLN A 225 12.94 4.39 -13.82
N ASP A 226 13.24 5.63 -14.20
CA ASP A 226 14.44 6.34 -13.72
C ASP A 226 14.42 6.56 -12.21
N GLU A 227 13.26 6.90 -11.64
CA GLU A 227 13.09 7.08 -10.20
C GLU A 227 13.16 5.74 -9.44
N MET A 228 12.62 4.66 -9.99
CA MET A 228 12.75 3.30 -9.43
C MET A 228 14.20 2.83 -9.45
N ILE A 229 14.93 3.02 -10.55
CA ILE A 229 16.36 2.71 -10.64
C ILE A 229 17.13 3.52 -9.59
N THR A 230 16.87 4.82 -9.51
CA THR A 230 17.51 5.72 -8.54
C THR A 230 17.21 5.29 -7.12
N PHE A 231 15.96 4.90 -6.83
CA PHE A 231 15.51 4.45 -5.53
C PHE A 231 16.15 3.13 -5.11
N ILE A 232 16.13 2.11 -5.97
CA ILE A 232 16.76 0.80 -5.69
C ILE A 232 18.26 1.00 -5.45
N ARG A 233 18.95 1.76 -6.31
CA ARG A 233 20.37 2.05 -6.13
C ARG A 233 20.64 2.81 -4.83
N LYS A 234 19.77 3.75 -4.46
CA LYS A 234 19.86 4.47 -3.19
C LYS A 234 19.66 3.54 -1.99
N LEU A 235 18.73 2.60 -2.04
CA LEU A 235 18.55 1.59 -0.99
C LEU A 235 19.76 0.65 -0.92
N CYS A 236 20.21 0.10 -2.04
CA CYS A 236 21.41 -0.74 -2.11
C CYS A 236 22.65 -0.03 -1.56
N SER A 237 22.80 1.28 -1.81
CA SER A 237 23.92 2.07 -1.27
C SER A 237 23.97 2.15 0.25
N LYS A 238 22.88 1.80 0.95
CA LYS A 238 22.83 1.78 2.42
C LYS A 238 23.52 0.55 3.01
N PHE A 239 23.65 -0.54 2.24
CA PHE A 239 24.15 -1.82 2.77
C PHE A 239 25.14 -2.55 1.86
N LEU A 240 25.34 -2.16 0.61
CA LEU A 240 26.32 -2.76 -0.30
C LEU A 240 27.63 -1.98 -0.37
N LEU A 241 28.70 -2.69 -0.70
CA LEU A 241 30.00 -2.10 -1.03
C LEU A 241 29.87 -1.16 -2.24
N PRO A 242 30.45 0.06 -2.20
CA PRO A 242 30.38 1.00 -3.33
C PRO A 242 30.93 0.42 -4.65
N THR A 243 31.92 -0.46 -4.58
CA THR A 243 32.51 -1.15 -5.75
C THR A 243 31.48 -2.00 -6.48
N VAL A 244 30.57 -2.66 -5.76
CA VAL A 244 29.51 -3.49 -6.36
C VAL A 244 28.56 -2.64 -7.19
N LEU A 245 28.18 -1.47 -6.66
CA LEU A 245 27.31 -0.51 -7.36
C LEU A 245 28.01 0.19 -8.53
N GLN A 246 29.32 0.36 -8.48
CA GLN A 246 30.10 0.89 -9.59
C GLN A 246 30.22 -0.11 -10.75
N THR A 247 30.34 -1.40 -10.43
CA THR A 247 30.43 -2.49 -11.42
C THR A 247 29.07 -2.78 -12.07
N HIS A 248 27.99 -2.82 -11.28
CA HIS A 248 26.65 -3.19 -11.75
C HIS A 248 25.81 -1.92 -11.89
N LEU A 249 25.67 -1.43 -13.13
CA LEU A 249 24.96 -0.18 -13.42
C LEU A 249 23.43 -0.35 -13.35
N LYS A 250 22.92 -1.50 -13.79
CA LYS A 250 21.49 -1.80 -13.82
C LYS A 250 21.05 -2.46 -12.49
N PRO A 251 19.89 -2.09 -11.91
CA PRO A 251 19.43 -2.66 -10.65
C PRO A 251 19.35 -4.18 -10.62
N GLN A 252 18.87 -4.79 -11.71
CA GLN A 252 18.69 -6.24 -11.86
C GLN A 252 20.00 -7.05 -11.77
N ASP A 253 21.13 -6.42 -12.14
CA ASP A 253 22.43 -7.05 -12.15
C ASP A 253 23.12 -6.93 -10.77
N ILE A 254 22.55 -6.17 -9.83
CA ILE A 254 23.17 -5.94 -8.53
C ILE A 254 23.03 -7.22 -7.69
N PRO A 255 24.13 -7.88 -7.29
CA PRO A 255 24.10 -9.07 -6.44
C PRO A 255 23.85 -8.70 -4.97
N TYR A 256 22.66 -8.15 -4.67
CA TYR A 256 22.34 -7.58 -3.36
C TYR A 256 22.10 -8.63 -2.27
N VAL A 257 21.84 -9.90 -2.64
CA VAL A 257 21.64 -11.01 -1.70
C VAL A 257 22.99 -11.56 -1.18
N ASP A 258 24.04 -11.44 -1.98
CA ASP A 258 25.34 -12.06 -1.72
C ASP A 258 26.05 -11.36 -0.55
N LYS A 259 26.26 -12.12 0.53
CA LYS A 259 26.80 -11.59 1.80
C LYS A 259 28.19 -10.97 1.67
N GLU A 260 28.98 -11.42 0.71
CA GLU A 260 30.32 -10.89 0.41
C GLU A 260 30.27 -9.45 -0.12
N ASN A 261 29.14 -9.04 -0.69
CA ASN A 261 28.91 -7.70 -1.21
C ASN A 261 28.40 -6.72 -0.15
N HIS A 262 28.08 -7.20 1.05
CA HIS A 262 27.49 -6.40 2.12
C HIS A 262 28.55 -5.62 2.89
N LEU A 263 28.20 -4.41 3.30
CA LEU A 263 28.97 -3.64 4.26
C LEU A 263 28.92 -4.34 5.63
N PRO A 264 30.02 -4.31 6.40
CA PRO A 264 29.97 -4.75 7.78
C PRO A 264 28.99 -3.88 8.58
N GLY A 265 28.36 -4.45 9.62
CA GLY A 265 27.27 -3.81 10.37
C GLY A 265 27.52 -2.36 10.78
N TYR A 266 28.71 -2.07 11.32
CA TYR A 266 29.10 -0.72 11.76
C TYR A 266 29.24 0.32 10.61
N LYS A 267 29.30 -0.14 9.34
CA LYS A 267 29.32 0.71 8.14
C LYS A 267 27.95 0.86 7.47
N LEU A 268 26.92 0.10 7.87
CA LEU A 268 25.57 0.23 7.32
C LEU A 268 25.03 1.66 7.51
N ASN A 269 24.37 2.21 6.50
CA ASN A 269 23.77 3.54 6.57
C ASN A 269 22.39 3.50 7.27
N VAL A 270 22.44 3.46 8.59
CA VAL A 270 21.29 3.42 9.52
C VAL A 270 20.83 4.80 10.01
N GLY A 271 21.43 5.88 9.49
CA GLY A 271 21.22 7.25 9.96
C GLY A 271 22.24 7.70 11.02
N PHE A 272 22.62 8.98 10.98
CA PHE A 272 23.63 9.55 11.90
C PHE A 272 23.15 9.53 13.35
N ILE A 273 21.94 10.05 13.62
CA ILE A 273 21.39 10.13 14.98
C ILE A 273 21.21 8.73 15.58
N THR A 274 20.70 7.78 14.79
CA THR A 274 20.60 6.36 15.16
C THR A 274 21.94 5.80 15.63
N ARG A 275 23.01 6.02 14.85
CA ARG A 275 24.35 5.53 15.19
C ARG A 275 24.91 6.19 16.44
N VAL A 276 24.74 7.50 16.59
CA VAL A 276 25.16 8.23 17.80
C VAL A 276 24.44 7.67 19.03
N ARG A 277 23.13 7.46 18.95
CA ARG A 277 22.33 6.92 20.06
C ARG A 277 22.75 5.49 20.42
N LEU A 278 22.92 4.62 19.42
CA LEU A 278 23.37 3.24 19.62
C LEU A 278 24.74 3.18 20.29
N ASN A 279 25.71 3.99 19.83
CA ASN A 279 27.04 4.06 20.43
C ASN A 279 26.99 4.61 21.85
N HIS A 280 26.23 5.67 22.09
CA HIS A 280 26.07 6.24 23.43
C HIS A 280 25.53 5.21 24.43
N LEU A 281 24.50 4.43 24.04
CA LEU A 281 23.94 3.38 24.89
C LEU A 281 24.95 2.26 25.15
N LEU A 282 25.78 1.90 24.15
CA LEU A 282 26.83 0.91 24.31
C LEU A 282 27.92 1.41 25.28
N ASP A 283 28.38 2.65 25.09
CA ASP A 283 29.42 3.28 25.90
C ASP A 283 28.96 3.50 27.35
N ALA A 284 27.68 3.79 27.56
CA ALA A 284 27.05 3.90 28.88
C ALA A 284 26.81 2.54 29.56
N GLY A 285 26.89 1.43 28.82
CA GLY A 285 26.60 0.09 29.33
C GLY A 285 25.12 -0.26 29.40
N ASP A 286 24.24 0.57 28.84
CA ASP A 286 22.78 0.35 28.80
C ASP A 286 22.38 -0.78 27.83
N ILE A 287 23.25 -1.09 26.86
CA ILE A 287 23.09 -2.20 25.92
C ILE A 287 24.38 -3.01 25.77
N THR A 288 24.25 -4.25 25.32
CA THR A 288 25.38 -5.16 25.06
C THR A 288 25.82 -5.08 23.60
N ALA A 289 27.07 -5.47 23.31
CA ALA A 289 27.57 -5.64 21.95
C ALA A 289 26.70 -6.62 21.11
N GLN A 290 26.08 -7.62 21.76
CA GLN A 290 25.15 -8.55 21.12
C GLN A 290 23.88 -7.84 20.63
N LYS A 291 23.32 -6.89 21.41
CA LYS A 291 22.17 -6.07 20.96
C LYS A 291 22.55 -5.20 19.76
N VAL A 292 23.77 -4.67 19.72
CA VAL A 292 24.30 -3.89 18.59
C VAL A 292 24.42 -4.75 17.32
N GLU A 293 24.96 -5.97 17.44
CA GLU A 293 25.05 -6.91 16.32
C GLU A 293 23.66 -7.33 15.81
N LEU A 294 22.72 -7.59 16.73
CA LEU A 294 21.33 -7.91 16.39
C LEU A 294 20.67 -6.75 15.64
N PHE A 295 20.88 -5.51 16.08
CA PHE A 295 20.39 -4.32 15.41
C PHE A 295 20.94 -4.18 13.98
N HIS A 296 22.25 -4.38 13.79
CA HIS A 296 22.85 -4.35 12.46
C HIS A 296 22.30 -5.46 11.55
N THR A 297 22.11 -6.67 12.08
CA THR A 297 21.55 -7.80 11.34
C THR A 297 20.10 -7.54 10.93
N ALA A 298 19.29 -7.01 11.84
CA ALA A 298 17.91 -6.61 11.54
C ALA A 298 17.89 -5.53 10.46
N SER A 299 18.69 -4.47 10.62
CA SER A 299 18.79 -3.36 9.65
C SER A 299 19.20 -3.84 8.25
N LEU A 300 20.18 -4.75 8.16
CA LEU A 300 20.60 -5.36 6.90
C LEU A 300 19.46 -6.15 6.26
N ASN A 301 18.79 -7.02 7.03
CA ASN A 301 17.67 -7.82 6.53
C ASN A 301 16.52 -6.94 6.04
N PHE A 302 16.22 -5.85 6.75
CA PHE A 302 15.25 -4.85 6.31
C PHE A 302 15.62 -4.29 4.93
N PHE A 303 16.88 -3.87 4.72
CA PHE A 303 17.29 -3.33 3.42
C PHE A 303 17.28 -4.36 2.30
N VAL A 304 17.77 -5.58 2.55
CA VAL A 304 17.73 -6.67 1.56
C VAL A 304 16.30 -6.98 1.15
N LYS A 305 15.38 -7.13 2.12
CA LYS A 305 13.97 -7.40 1.85
C LYS A 305 13.27 -6.23 1.17
N ALA A 306 13.61 -5.00 1.53
CA ALA A 306 13.08 -3.82 0.84
C ALA A 306 13.50 -3.79 -0.63
N VAL A 307 14.74 -4.17 -0.97
CA VAL A 307 15.20 -4.26 -2.37
C VAL A 307 14.55 -5.44 -3.09
N GLU A 308 14.48 -6.62 -2.47
CA GLU A 308 13.83 -7.81 -3.04
C GLU A 308 12.35 -7.55 -3.40
N PHE A 309 11.65 -6.78 -2.56
CA PHE A 309 10.28 -6.38 -2.85
C PHE A 309 10.15 -5.46 -4.08
N LEU A 310 11.19 -4.69 -4.38
CA LEU A 310 11.23 -3.74 -5.51
C LEU A 310 11.90 -4.34 -6.74
N ASP A 311 12.30 -5.60 -6.65
CA ASP A 311 13.08 -6.24 -7.67
C ASP A 311 12.20 -6.66 -8.84
N VAL A 312 12.40 -5.98 -9.96
CA VAL A 312 11.67 -6.18 -11.21
C VAL A 312 11.95 -7.52 -11.90
N ARG A 313 12.83 -8.38 -11.35
CA ARG A 313 13.09 -9.75 -11.84
C ARG A 313 11.87 -10.69 -11.82
N GLN A 314 10.73 -10.21 -11.31
CA GLN A 314 9.47 -10.93 -11.26
C GLN A 314 8.91 -11.41 -12.60
N ARG A 315 9.36 -10.91 -13.76
CA ARG A 315 8.92 -11.47 -15.06
C ARG A 315 9.08 -12.99 -15.14
N ALA A 316 10.16 -13.55 -14.58
CA ALA A 316 10.39 -14.99 -14.56
C ALA A 316 9.59 -15.75 -13.48
N GLU A 317 9.03 -15.03 -12.51
CA GLU A 317 8.31 -15.58 -11.35
C GLU A 317 6.80 -15.37 -11.43
N CYS A 318 6.32 -14.48 -12.32
CA CYS A 318 4.91 -14.21 -12.58
C CYS A 318 4.21 -15.37 -13.30
N GLY A 319 2.93 -15.54 -13.02
CA GLY A 319 2.07 -16.53 -13.67
C GLY A 319 1.30 -15.93 -14.85
N VAL A 320 0.87 -16.77 -15.79
CA VAL A 320 -0.05 -16.34 -16.87
C VAL A 320 -1.39 -15.85 -16.30
N GLU A 321 -1.74 -16.30 -15.10
CA GLU A 321 -2.92 -15.91 -14.33
C GLU A 321 -3.00 -14.39 -14.16
N ASP A 322 -1.86 -13.72 -14.02
CA ASP A 322 -1.77 -12.27 -13.90
C ASP A 322 -2.29 -11.55 -15.15
N ALA A 323 -2.01 -12.09 -16.34
CA ALA A 323 -2.52 -11.56 -17.61
C ALA A 323 -4.00 -11.94 -17.83
N LEU A 324 -4.37 -13.18 -17.51
CA LEU A 324 -5.74 -13.68 -17.64
C LEU A 324 -6.72 -12.93 -16.75
N TYR A 325 -6.27 -12.48 -15.58
CA TYR A 325 -7.04 -11.60 -14.70
C TYR A 325 -7.58 -10.37 -15.43
N PHE A 326 -6.77 -9.72 -16.26
CA PHE A 326 -7.21 -8.53 -17.01
C PHE A 326 -8.17 -8.89 -18.13
N VAL A 327 -7.95 -10.02 -18.81
CA VAL A 327 -8.87 -10.56 -19.81
C VAL A 327 -10.26 -10.75 -19.21
N ASP A 328 -10.33 -11.41 -18.05
CA ASP A 328 -11.58 -11.66 -17.34
C ASP A 328 -12.21 -10.36 -16.82
N ARG A 329 -11.41 -9.49 -16.19
CA ARG A 329 -11.89 -8.26 -15.56
C ARG A 329 -12.35 -7.22 -16.57
N TYR A 330 -11.66 -7.11 -17.70
CA TYR A 330 -11.94 -6.14 -18.76
C TYR A 330 -12.44 -6.83 -20.02
N ALA A 331 -13.32 -7.82 -19.86
CA ALA A 331 -13.86 -8.62 -20.96
C ALA A 331 -14.55 -7.84 -22.08
N HIS A 332 -14.98 -6.61 -21.79
CA HIS A 332 -15.59 -5.69 -22.74
C HIS A 332 -14.57 -4.92 -23.59
N LEU A 333 -13.29 -4.90 -23.19
CA LEU A 333 -12.17 -4.25 -23.89
C LEU A 333 -11.22 -5.29 -24.50
N LEU A 334 -11.08 -6.45 -23.89
CA LEU A 334 -10.23 -7.56 -24.35
C LEU A 334 -11.11 -8.71 -24.84
N PRO A 335 -11.20 -8.98 -26.16
CA PRO A 335 -12.08 -10.01 -26.71
C PRO A 335 -11.44 -11.41 -26.71
N TYR A 336 -10.78 -11.80 -25.62
CA TYR A 336 -9.95 -13.02 -25.55
C TYR A 336 -10.56 -14.09 -24.62
N HIS A 337 -11.85 -14.40 -24.80
CA HIS A 337 -12.63 -15.20 -23.83
C HIS A 337 -12.69 -16.70 -24.13
N SER A 338 -12.17 -17.12 -25.29
CA SER A 338 -12.21 -18.52 -25.65
C SER A 338 -11.07 -19.29 -24.97
N PRO A 339 -11.24 -20.58 -24.67
CA PRO A 339 -10.13 -21.42 -24.21
C PRO A 339 -8.92 -21.34 -25.14
N GLN A 340 -9.15 -21.25 -26.46
CA GLN A 340 -8.10 -21.10 -27.45
C GLN A 340 -7.34 -19.77 -27.33
N ASP A 341 -8.02 -18.68 -26.96
CA ASP A 341 -7.38 -17.40 -26.72
C ASP A 341 -6.57 -17.40 -25.42
N HIS A 342 -7.04 -18.09 -24.38
CA HIS A 342 -6.30 -18.27 -23.13
C HIS A 342 -5.04 -19.09 -23.36
N ASP A 343 -5.14 -20.21 -24.10
CA ASP A 343 -3.98 -21.01 -24.49
C ASP A 343 -2.99 -20.18 -25.31
N SER A 344 -3.48 -19.41 -26.28
CA SER A 344 -2.64 -18.56 -27.12
C SER A 344 -1.95 -17.45 -26.31
N LEU A 345 -2.66 -16.81 -25.38
CA LEU A 345 -2.08 -15.81 -24.49
C LEU A 345 -1.03 -16.44 -23.57
N GLY A 346 -1.26 -17.67 -23.09
CA GLY A 346 -0.29 -18.42 -22.29
C GLY A 346 0.99 -18.73 -23.06
N GLU A 347 0.89 -19.14 -24.33
CA GLU A 347 2.05 -19.34 -25.20
C GLU A 347 2.80 -18.02 -25.46
N GLU A 348 2.08 -16.93 -25.75
CA GLU A 348 2.67 -15.58 -25.90
C GLU A 348 3.38 -15.15 -24.60
N PHE A 349 2.80 -15.44 -23.44
CA PHE A 349 3.37 -15.13 -22.12
C PHE A 349 4.62 -15.95 -21.83
N LEU A 350 4.63 -17.26 -22.12
CA LEU A 350 5.81 -18.12 -21.95
C LEU A 350 6.96 -17.72 -22.90
N ASP A 351 6.64 -17.41 -24.15
CA ASP A 351 7.63 -16.86 -25.09
C ASP A 351 8.16 -15.53 -24.57
N TYR A 352 7.27 -14.67 -24.06
CA TYR A 352 7.67 -13.43 -23.41
C TYR A 352 8.56 -13.69 -22.22
N GLN A 353 8.30 -14.64 -21.32
CA GLN A 353 9.13 -14.91 -20.13
C GLN A 353 10.52 -15.45 -20.46
N THR A 354 10.62 -16.23 -21.54
CA THR A 354 11.89 -16.88 -21.96
C THR A 354 12.70 -16.04 -22.95
N MET A 355 12.18 -14.88 -23.37
CA MET A 355 12.83 -13.98 -24.31
C MET A 355 14.16 -13.41 -23.76
N PRO A 356 15.24 -13.34 -24.57
CA PRO A 356 16.53 -12.81 -24.12
C PRO A 356 16.47 -11.34 -23.66
N VAL A 357 17.02 -11.07 -22.48
CA VAL A 357 17.07 -9.74 -21.83
C VAL A 357 17.56 -8.59 -22.74
N PRO A 358 18.63 -8.74 -23.55
CA PRO A 358 19.12 -7.64 -24.39
C PRO A 358 18.13 -7.14 -25.46
N ILE A 359 17.12 -7.94 -25.83
CA ILE A 359 16.08 -7.53 -26.79
C ILE A 359 14.99 -6.69 -26.10
N LEU A 360 14.81 -6.89 -24.79
CA LEU A 360 13.81 -6.20 -23.98
C LEU A 360 14.31 -4.81 -23.56
N GLU A 361 15.61 -4.67 -23.37
CA GLU A 361 16.27 -3.42 -22.97
C GLU A 361 16.56 -2.47 -24.16
N ALA A 362 16.06 -2.79 -25.36
CA ALA A 362 16.32 -1.99 -26.55
C ALA A 362 15.58 -0.64 -26.55
N ASP A 363 14.50 -0.52 -25.76
CA ASP A 363 13.70 0.70 -25.65
C ASP A 363 13.47 1.03 -24.17
N PRO A 364 13.98 2.17 -23.66
CA PRO A 364 13.74 2.58 -22.28
C PRO A 364 12.30 3.07 -22.06
N ASP A 365 11.56 3.39 -23.12
CA ASP A 365 10.15 3.76 -23.01
C ASP A 365 9.27 2.51 -23.00
N ILE A 366 8.46 2.32 -21.94
CA ILE A 366 7.54 1.18 -21.81
C ILE A 366 6.43 1.19 -22.88
N GLU A 367 6.01 2.39 -23.31
CA GLU A 367 5.02 2.52 -24.38
C GLU A 367 5.65 2.14 -25.72
N GLY A 368 6.85 2.64 -25.99
CA GLY A 368 7.71 2.23 -27.10
C GLY A 368 7.99 0.72 -27.11
N PHE A 369 8.33 0.15 -25.95
CA PHE A 369 8.57 -1.28 -25.75
C PHE A 369 7.36 -2.12 -26.17
N TRP A 370 6.17 -1.87 -25.60
CA TRP A 370 4.96 -2.63 -25.95
C TRP A 370 4.44 -2.30 -27.36
N ALA A 371 4.76 -1.14 -27.92
CA ALA A 371 4.54 -0.85 -29.33
C ALA A 371 5.45 -1.71 -30.23
N ASN A 372 6.73 -1.86 -29.86
CA ASN A 372 7.68 -2.71 -30.56
C ASN A 372 7.29 -4.19 -30.45
N MET A 373 6.94 -4.66 -29.25
CA MET A 373 6.47 -6.04 -29.02
C MET A 373 5.25 -6.38 -29.86
N ALA A 374 4.28 -5.47 -29.95
CA ALA A 374 3.10 -5.63 -30.82
C ALA A 374 3.44 -5.65 -32.32
N SER A 375 4.61 -5.13 -32.71
CA SER A 375 5.05 -5.14 -34.11
C SER A 375 5.82 -6.40 -34.50
N LEU A 376 6.27 -7.19 -33.50
CA LEU A 376 7.05 -8.40 -33.74
C LEU A 376 6.20 -9.47 -34.40
N LYS A 377 6.76 -10.12 -35.41
CA LYS A 377 6.13 -11.22 -36.14
C LYS A 377 6.99 -12.47 -36.06
N HIS A 378 6.35 -13.63 -35.99
CA HIS A 378 7.05 -14.89 -36.19
C HIS A 378 7.65 -14.93 -37.60
N LYS A 379 8.96 -15.18 -37.69
CA LYS A 379 9.70 -15.13 -38.95
C LYS A 379 9.19 -16.08 -40.03
N VAL A 380 8.53 -17.17 -39.63
CA VAL A 380 8.04 -18.21 -40.55
C VAL A 380 6.57 -17.97 -40.92
N THR A 381 5.70 -17.73 -39.94
CA THR A 381 4.26 -17.62 -40.16
C THR A 381 3.80 -16.20 -40.52
N GLY A 382 4.61 -15.18 -40.20
CA GLY A 382 4.26 -13.77 -40.42
C GLY A 382 3.14 -13.24 -39.50
N VAL A 383 2.61 -14.09 -38.62
CA VAL A 383 1.62 -13.73 -37.60
C VAL A 383 2.31 -12.96 -36.47
N GLY A 384 1.58 -12.04 -35.83
CA GLY A 384 2.09 -11.31 -34.68
C GLY A 384 2.49 -12.26 -33.56
N ARG A 385 3.65 -11.99 -32.96
CA ARG A 385 4.27 -12.85 -31.95
C ARG A 385 3.70 -12.62 -30.55
N PHE A 386 3.25 -11.40 -30.27
CA PHE A 386 2.76 -10.97 -28.95
C PHE A 386 1.48 -10.12 -29.06
N ASP A 387 0.60 -10.43 -30.02
CA ASP A 387 -0.58 -9.59 -30.33
C ASP A 387 -1.52 -9.44 -29.14
N ARG A 388 -1.84 -10.54 -28.45
CA ARG A 388 -2.76 -10.53 -27.30
C ARG A 388 -2.07 -9.95 -26.09
N LEU A 389 -0.86 -10.41 -25.80
CA LEU A 389 -0.10 -9.96 -24.64
C LEU A 389 0.18 -8.46 -24.70
N SER A 390 0.56 -7.94 -25.87
CA SER A 390 0.79 -6.50 -26.04
C SER A 390 -0.50 -5.69 -25.94
N THR A 391 -1.65 -6.26 -26.31
CA THR A 391 -2.95 -5.59 -26.16
C THR A 391 -3.36 -5.54 -24.70
N VAL A 392 -3.14 -6.62 -23.94
CA VAL A 392 -3.33 -6.66 -22.48
C VAL A 392 -2.42 -5.61 -21.81
N ALA A 393 -1.13 -5.61 -22.14
CA ALA A 393 -0.18 -4.66 -21.59
C ALA A 393 -0.55 -3.20 -21.88
N LYS A 394 -0.89 -2.87 -23.14
CA LYS A 394 -1.35 -1.51 -23.51
C LYS A 394 -2.61 -1.09 -22.76
N LEU A 395 -3.54 -2.01 -22.49
CA LEU A 395 -4.70 -1.72 -21.64
C LEU A 395 -4.24 -1.40 -20.22
N VAL A 396 -3.35 -2.20 -19.64
CA VAL A 396 -2.82 -1.98 -18.28
C VAL A 396 -2.13 -0.61 -18.17
N LEU A 397 -1.37 -0.19 -19.19
CA LEU A 397 -0.69 1.10 -19.24
C LEU A 397 -1.65 2.31 -19.23
N VAL A 398 -2.91 2.13 -19.66
CA VAL A 398 -3.93 3.20 -19.64
C VAL A 398 -4.89 3.09 -18.45
N LEU A 399 -4.77 2.04 -17.62
CA LEU A 399 -5.57 1.93 -16.40
C LEU A 399 -5.16 3.00 -15.38
N PRO A 400 -6.09 3.54 -14.58
CA PRO A 400 -5.78 4.56 -13.59
C PRO A 400 -4.82 4.03 -12.53
N HIS A 401 -3.67 4.67 -12.42
CA HIS A 401 -2.69 4.43 -11.37
C HIS A 401 -3.09 5.19 -10.09
N SER A 402 -2.76 4.67 -8.90
CA SER A 402 -3.20 5.13 -7.58
C SER A 402 -3.02 6.63 -7.34
N ASN A 403 -4.07 7.44 -7.52
CA ASN A 403 -4.01 8.89 -7.26
C ASN A 403 -4.55 9.27 -5.86
N ALA A 404 -4.07 10.39 -5.31
CA ALA A 404 -4.47 10.92 -3.99
C ALA A 404 -5.98 11.22 -3.86
N ASP A 405 -6.66 11.54 -4.97
CA ASP A 405 -8.09 11.85 -5.01
C ASP A 405 -8.97 10.57 -4.89
N ALA A 406 -8.40 9.41 -5.25
CA ALA A 406 -9.06 8.13 -5.14
C ALA A 406 -8.95 7.52 -3.73
N GLU A 407 -7.95 7.89 -2.90
CA GLU A 407 -7.91 7.49 -1.48
C GLU A 407 -9.12 8.01 -0.69
N GLN A 408 -9.68 9.15 -1.08
CA GLN A 408 -10.79 9.79 -0.35
C GLN A 408 -12.16 9.15 -0.66
N ARG A 409 -12.32 8.47 -1.81
CA ARG A 409 -13.62 7.89 -2.26
C ARG A 409 -13.77 6.37 -2.05
N LYS A 410 -12.70 5.63 -1.71
CA LYS A 410 -12.68 4.15 -1.64
C LYS A 410 -12.90 3.51 -0.27
N SER A 411 -13.35 4.26 0.74
CA SER A 411 -13.82 3.66 2.01
C SER A 411 -14.97 2.63 1.86
N ASN A 412 -15.44 2.34 0.63
CA ASN A 412 -16.78 1.84 0.37
C ASN A 412 -16.87 0.48 -0.34
N THR A 413 -15.78 -0.20 -0.70
CA THR A 413 -15.84 -1.56 -1.31
C THR A 413 -14.48 -2.28 -1.15
N ALA A 414 -14.49 -3.54 -0.68
CA ALA A 414 -13.31 -4.41 -0.49
C ALA A 414 -13.36 -5.64 -1.44
N PRO A 415 -12.32 -6.50 -1.54
CA PRO A 415 -10.88 -6.25 -1.51
C PRO A 415 -10.19 -6.69 -2.83
N CYS A 416 -9.19 -5.95 -3.30
CA CYS A 416 -8.21 -6.40 -4.29
C CYS A 416 -6.88 -6.59 -3.56
N ARG A 417 -6.18 -7.72 -3.75
CA ARG A 417 -4.85 -7.93 -3.16
C ARG A 417 -3.82 -7.10 -3.94
N GLU A 418 -2.99 -6.35 -3.23
CA GLU A 418 -1.98 -5.46 -3.82
C GLU A 418 -0.77 -6.15 -4.42
N GLU A 419 -0.38 -7.32 -3.89
CA GLU A 419 0.82 -8.03 -4.37
C GLU A 419 0.74 -8.29 -5.87
N GLU A 420 -0.43 -8.69 -6.38
CA GLU A 420 -0.63 -8.91 -7.82
C GLU A 420 -0.44 -7.61 -8.60
N ARG A 421 -0.93 -6.45 -8.09
CA ARG A 421 -0.82 -5.17 -8.83
C ARG A 421 0.61 -4.65 -8.92
N GLU A 422 1.34 -4.60 -7.80
CA GLU A 422 2.74 -4.13 -7.80
C GLU A 422 3.63 -5.07 -8.62
N SER A 423 3.36 -6.38 -8.56
CA SER A 423 4.09 -7.36 -9.34
C SER A 423 3.81 -7.28 -10.84
N ILE A 424 2.56 -7.00 -11.22
CA ILE A 424 2.16 -6.75 -12.61
C ILE A 424 2.82 -5.49 -13.17
N TYR A 425 2.93 -4.40 -12.40
CA TYR A 425 3.67 -3.21 -12.87
C TYR A 425 5.11 -3.56 -13.19
N MET A 426 5.78 -4.25 -12.27
CA MET A 426 7.16 -4.70 -12.47
C MET A 426 7.30 -5.66 -13.65
N CYS A 427 6.32 -6.53 -13.90
CA CYS A 427 6.29 -7.49 -15.00
C CYS A 427 6.04 -6.85 -16.39
N VAL A 428 5.23 -5.77 -16.44
CA VAL A 428 4.93 -5.00 -17.66
C VAL A 428 6.03 -3.98 -17.96
N SER A 429 6.78 -3.52 -16.94
CA SER A 429 7.89 -2.57 -17.08
C SER A 429 9.29 -3.17 -17.17
N GLY A 430 9.43 -4.47 -16.93
CA GLY A 430 10.70 -5.22 -16.91
C GLY A 430 11.07 -5.88 -18.23
#